data_AF-A0A2G9TWK3-F1
#
_entry.id   AF-A0A2G9TWK3-F1
#
_cell.length_a   1.000
_cell.length_b   1.000
_cell.length_c   1.000
_cell.angle_alpha   90.00
_cell.angle_beta   90.00
_cell.angle_gamma   90.00
#
_symmetry.space_group_name_H-M   'P 1'
#
loop_
_entity.id
_entity.type
_entity.pdbx_description
1 polymer ?
#
loop_
_entity_poly.entity_id
_entity_poly.type
_entity_poly.pdbx_seq_one_letter_code
_entity_poly.pdbx_strand_id
1 'polypeptide(L)'
;MDACRALAADWTSTADSTPPASSADFEKMSPCQKVETLNKIRNSGKFSHEKMPSITSCYKLEEAKNAEVKFSWLMLGLETKWQPIIPKALAFVLTVGRMKYCKPIYRSLFNWEAARPSAVQQFESNRKNMHPITACVIAKLLK
;
A
#
# COMPACT_ATOMS: atom_id res chain seq x y z
N MET A 1 -15.60 -14.63 7.82
CA MET A 1 -14.29 -14.41 7.15
C MET A 1 -14.29 -14.87 5.70
N ASP A 2 -15.30 -15.65 5.28
CA ASP A 2 -15.35 -16.27 3.96
C ASP A 2 -15.54 -15.26 2.82
N ALA A 3 -16.32 -14.19 3.04
CA ALA A 3 -16.49 -13.12 2.05
C ALA A 3 -15.18 -12.41 1.65
N CYS A 4 -14.28 -12.14 2.61
CA CYS A 4 -12.96 -11.56 2.32
C CYS A 4 -12.07 -12.52 1.52
N ARG A 5 -12.17 -13.82 1.81
CA ARG A 5 -11.39 -14.85 1.10
C ARG A 5 -11.90 -15.05 -0.32
N ALA A 6 -13.22 -15.12 -0.51
CA ALA A 6 -13.84 -15.24 -1.83
C ALA A 6 -13.45 -14.06 -2.73
N LEU A 7 -13.63 -12.83 -2.23
CA LEU A 7 -13.28 -11.63 -3.00
C LEU A 7 -11.77 -11.56 -3.33
N ALA A 8 -10.91 -11.91 -2.38
CA ALA A 8 -9.47 -11.97 -2.63
C ALA A 8 -9.12 -13.05 -3.69
N ALA A 9 -9.77 -14.21 -3.63
CA ALA A 9 -9.57 -15.29 -4.59
C ALA A 9 -9.96 -14.84 -6.00
N ASP A 10 -11.09 -14.13 -6.15
CA ASP A 10 -11.55 -13.61 -7.44
C ASP A 10 -10.50 -12.69 -8.07
N TRP A 11 -9.99 -11.68 -7.34
CA TRP A 11 -8.92 -10.79 -7.84
C TRP A 11 -7.65 -11.52 -8.26
N THR A 12 -7.32 -12.61 -7.58
CA THR A 12 -6.12 -13.40 -7.88
C THR A 12 -6.32 -14.40 -9.02
N SER A 13 -7.57 -14.78 -9.32
CA SER A 13 -7.90 -15.80 -10.31
C SER A 13 -8.25 -15.21 -11.68
N THR A 14 -8.83 -14.00 -11.72
CA THR A 14 -9.11 -13.31 -12.98
C THR A 14 -7.80 -13.05 -13.72
N ALA A 15 -7.63 -13.56 -14.94
CA ALA A 15 -6.41 -13.32 -15.71
C ALA A 15 -6.30 -11.85 -16.16
N ASP A 16 -7.46 -11.22 -16.40
CA ASP A 16 -7.55 -9.87 -16.93
C ASP A 16 -7.41 -8.80 -15.84
N SER A 17 -7.06 -7.59 -16.26
CA SER A 17 -7.13 -6.38 -15.42
C SER A 17 -8.57 -5.92 -15.16
N THR A 18 -9.58 -6.74 -15.39
CA THR A 18 -10.98 -6.38 -15.15
C THR A 18 -11.36 -6.60 -13.68
N PRO A 19 -12.09 -5.66 -13.06
CA PRO A 19 -12.63 -5.89 -11.72
C PRO A 19 -13.60 -7.07 -11.73
N PRO A 20 -13.55 -7.97 -10.72
CA PRO A 20 -14.50 -9.06 -10.59
C PRO A 20 -15.91 -8.55 -10.28
N ALA A 21 -16.94 -9.33 -10.61
CA ALA A 21 -18.34 -8.96 -10.34
C ALA A 21 -18.64 -8.78 -8.83
N SER A 22 -17.93 -9.52 -7.98
CA SER A 22 -17.98 -9.44 -6.51
C SER A 22 -17.36 -8.15 -5.94
N SER A 23 -16.77 -7.30 -6.78
CA SER A 23 -16.16 -6.05 -6.35
C SER A 23 -17.14 -5.08 -5.68
N ALA A 24 -18.42 -5.10 -6.06
CA ALA A 24 -19.46 -4.30 -5.42
C ALA A 24 -19.64 -4.63 -3.91
N ASP A 25 -19.30 -5.85 -3.49
CA ASP A 25 -19.42 -6.25 -2.09
C ASP A 25 -18.37 -5.59 -1.19
N PHE A 26 -17.25 -5.12 -1.77
CA PHE A 26 -16.22 -4.41 -1.02
C PHE A 26 -16.77 -3.17 -0.32
N GLU A 27 -17.70 -2.43 -0.94
CA GLU A 27 -18.26 -1.22 -0.32
C GLU A 27 -19.10 -1.50 0.92
N LYS A 28 -19.75 -2.68 0.96
CA LYS A 28 -20.56 -3.12 2.11
C LYS A 28 -19.70 -3.66 3.25
N MET A 29 -18.41 -3.92 3.02
CA MET A 29 -17.50 -4.43 4.03
C MET A 29 -17.11 -3.36 5.05
N SER A 30 -16.98 -3.78 6.31
CA SER A 30 -16.38 -2.96 7.37
C SER A 30 -14.91 -2.62 7.05
N PRO A 31 -14.33 -1.57 7.65
CA PRO A 31 -12.92 -1.23 7.42
C PRO A 31 -11.95 -2.37 7.72
N CYS A 32 -12.20 -3.16 8.77
CA CYS A 32 -11.37 -4.32 9.11
C CYS A 32 -11.44 -5.41 8.01
N GLN A 33 -12.63 -5.68 7.48
CA GLN A 33 -12.81 -6.61 6.37
C GLN A 33 -12.15 -6.10 5.08
N LYS A 34 -12.24 -4.80 4.79
CA LYS A 34 -11.55 -4.17 3.64
C LYS A 34 -10.02 -4.37 3.73
N VAL A 35 -9.44 -4.10 4.90
CA VAL A 35 -8.00 -4.35 5.17
C VAL A 35 -7.65 -5.82 5.00
N GLU A 36 -8.46 -6.72 5.56
CA GLU A 36 -8.21 -8.15 5.48
C GLU A 36 -8.27 -8.68 4.04
N THR A 37 -9.22 -8.20 3.23
CA THR A 37 -9.30 -8.53 1.80
C THR A 37 -8.01 -8.10 1.07
N LEU A 38 -7.56 -6.85 1.26
CA LEU A 38 -6.33 -6.35 0.63
C LEU A 38 -5.09 -7.14 1.10
N ASN A 39 -5.01 -7.47 2.38
CA ASN A 39 -3.93 -8.29 2.93
C ASN A 39 -3.95 -9.71 2.35
N LYS A 40 -5.12 -10.31 2.15
CA LYS A 40 -5.24 -11.63 1.51
C LYS A 40 -4.80 -11.59 0.05
N ILE A 41 -5.18 -10.55 -0.70
CA ILE A 41 -4.72 -10.34 -2.08
C ILE A 41 -3.19 -10.23 -2.11
N ARG A 42 -2.62 -9.41 -1.23
CA ARG A 42 -1.17 -9.23 -1.09
C ARG A 42 -0.45 -10.54 -0.77
N ASN A 43 -0.93 -11.26 0.25
CA ASN A 43 -0.32 -12.51 0.71
C ASN A 43 -0.48 -13.67 -0.27
N SER A 44 -1.33 -13.54 -1.29
CA SER A 44 -1.49 -14.59 -2.31
C SER A 44 -0.27 -14.76 -3.21
N GLY A 45 0.55 -13.71 -3.37
CA GLY A 45 1.68 -13.68 -4.31
C GLY A 45 1.29 -13.75 -5.79
N LYS A 46 -0.02 -13.81 -6.11
CA LYS A 46 -0.56 -13.96 -7.48
C LYS A 46 -1.06 -12.63 -8.07
N PHE A 47 -1.02 -11.56 -7.29
CA PHE A 47 -1.49 -10.25 -7.71
C PHE A 47 -0.38 -9.48 -8.43
N SER A 48 -0.68 -8.94 -9.62
CA SER A 48 0.26 -8.21 -10.48
C SER A 48 0.02 -6.71 -10.44
N HIS A 49 1.07 -5.91 -10.71
CA HIS A 49 0.98 -4.46 -10.82
C HIS A 49 0.01 -3.97 -11.91
N GLU A 50 -0.23 -4.77 -12.95
CA GLU A 50 -1.19 -4.45 -14.03
C GLU A 50 -2.63 -4.33 -13.52
N LYS A 51 -2.96 -5.03 -12.43
CA LYS A 51 -4.28 -4.98 -11.78
C LYS A 51 -4.42 -3.85 -10.77
N MET A 52 -3.32 -3.17 -10.42
CA MET A 52 -3.32 -2.07 -9.44
C MET A 52 -4.22 -0.89 -9.85
N PRO A 53 -4.24 -0.42 -11.11
CA PRO A 53 -5.16 0.64 -11.53
C PRO A 53 -6.62 0.22 -11.31
N SER A 54 -6.97 -1.00 -11.70
CA SER A 54 -8.34 -1.51 -11.63
C SER A 54 -8.84 -1.66 -10.19
N ILE A 55 -8.04 -2.24 -9.30
CA ILE A 55 -8.42 -2.35 -7.87
C ILE A 55 -8.49 -0.97 -7.20
N THR A 56 -7.59 -0.05 -7.59
CA THR A 56 -7.57 1.32 -7.04
C THR A 56 -8.83 2.09 -7.42
N SER A 57 -9.20 2.07 -8.70
CA SER A 57 -10.38 2.77 -9.21
C SER A 57 -11.68 2.12 -8.73
N CYS A 58 -11.75 0.79 -8.73
CA CYS A 58 -12.93 0.05 -8.33
C CYS A 58 -13.31 0.30 -6.86
N TYR A 59 -12.31 0.40 -5.98
CA TYR A 59 -12.51 0.57 -4.53
C TYR A 59 -12.21 1.97 -4.02
N LYS A 60 -11.92 2.92 -4.91
CA LYS A 60 -11.55 4.31 -4.59
C LYS A 60 -10.49 4.39 -3.49
N LEU A 61 -9.48 3.49 -3.53
CA LEU A 61 -8.51 3.31 -2.43
C LEU A 61 -7.63 4.53 -2.19
N GLU A 62 -7.45 5.35 -3.21
CA GLU A 62 -6.73 6.62 -3.10
C GLU A 62 -7.45 7.63 -2.20
N GLU A 63 -8.78 7.65 -2.26
CA GLU A 63 -9.68 8.53 -1.49
C GLU A 63 -10.01 7.94 -0.11
N ALA A 64 -9.52 6.74 0.21
CA ALA A 64 -9.80 6.08 1.47
C ALA A 64 -9.36 6.93 2.66
N LYS A 65 -10.33 7.34 3.50
CA LYS A 65 -10.09 8.09 4.74
C LYS A 65 -9.48 7.24 5.85
N ASN A 66 -9.70 5.92 5.81
CA ASN A 66 -9.17 5.01 6.81
C ASN A 66 -7.68 4.73 6.55
N ALA A 67 -6.83 5.09 7.52
CA ALA A 67 -5.38 4.94 7.39
C ALA A 67 -4.92 3.48 7.26
N GLU A 68 -5.60 2.50 7.87
CA GLU A 68 -5.25 1.08 7.76
C GLU A 68 -5.56 0.54 6.36
N VAL A 69 -6.72 0.92 5.79
CA VAL A 69 -7.10 0.56 4.43
C VAL A 69 -6.11 1.16 3.43
N LYS A 70 -5.82 2.47 3.57
CA LYS A 70 -4.88 3.18 2.71
C LYS A 70 -3.47 2.59 2.84
N PHE A 71 -3.03 2.27 4.05
CA PHE A 71 -1.74 1.61 4.29
C PHE A 71 -1.65 0.24 3.61
N SER A 72 -2.68 -0.61 3.74
CA SER A 72 -2.69 -1.93 3.11
C SER A 72 -2.61 -1.82 1.59
N TRP A 73 -3.34 -0.88 0.98
CA TRP A 73 -3.24 -0.57 -0.45
C TRP A 73 -1.86 -0.07 -0.88
N LEU A 74 -1.25 0.85 -0.12
CA LEU A 74 0.11 1.34 -0.40
C LEU A 74 1.13 0.19 -0.38
N MET A 75 1.03 -0.70 0.62
CA MET A 75 1.92 -1.86 0.70
C MET A 75 1.74 -2.83 -0.47
N LEU A 76 0.49 -3.07 -0.90
CA LEU A 76 0.21 -3.89 -2.09
C LEU A 76 0.84 -3.28 -3.36
N GLY A 77 0.71 -1.98 -3.56
CA GLY A 77 1.34 -1.29 -4.69
C GLY A 77 2.86 -1.31 -4.65
N LEU A 78 3.45 -1.15 -3.47
CA LEU A 78 4.90 -1.18 -3.29
C LEU A 78 5.49 -2.58 -3.54
N GLU A 79 4.80 -3.63 -3.09
CA GLU A 79 5.27 -5.01 -3.30
C GLU A 79 5.12 -5.50 -4.73
N THR A 80 4.07 -5.04 -5.42
CA THR A 80 3.90 -5.29 -6.86
C THR A 80 4.79 -4.40 -7.73
N LYS A 81 5.52 -3.42 -7.16
CA LYS A 81 6.33 -2.43 -7.88
C LYS A 81 5.50 -1.55 -8.85
N TRP A 82 4.27 -1.19 -8.47
CA TRP A 82 3.43 -0.28 -9.25
C TRP A 82 3.87 1.18 -9.09
N GLN A 83 4.60 1.72 -10.07
CA GLN A 83 5.26 3.04 -10.01
C GLN A 83 4.38 4.22 -9.53
N PRO A 84 3.10 4.34 -9.95
CA PRO A 84 2.23 5.41 -9.49
C PRO A 84 1.99 5.45 -7.97
N ILE A 85 2.33 4.38 -7.23
CA ILE A 85 2.20 4.35 -5.77
C ILE A 85 3.28 5.16 -5.05
N ILE A 86 4.44 5.38 -5.68
CA ILE A 86 5.62 6.00 -5.05
C ILE A 86 5.28 7.37 -4.44
N PRO A 87 4.77 8.36 -5.21
CA PRO A 87 4.44 9.66 -4.64
C PRO A 87 3.34 9.58 -3.57
N LYS A 88 2.40 8.63 -3.70
CA LYS A 88 1.30 8.45 -2.75
C LYS A 88 1.78 7.87 -1.42
N ALA A 89 2.71 6.92 -1.47
CA ALA A 89 3.35 6.34 -0.29
C ALA A 89 4.21 7.38 0.44
N LEU A 90 4.96 8.18 -0.31
CA LEU A 90 5.78 9.28 0.20
C LEU A 90 4.94 10.37 0.87
N ALA A 91 3.82 10.78 0.28
CA ALA A 91 2.90 11.72 0.90
C ALA A 91 2.30 11.16 2.20
N PHE A 92 1.88 9.88 2.18
CA PHE A 92 1.25 9.24 3.34
C PHE A 92 2.18 9.18 4.56
N VAL A 93 3.46 8.86 4.38
CA VAL A 93 4.41 8.81 5.51
C VAL A 93 4.66 10.18 6.13
N LEU A 94 4.59 11.26 5.35
CA LEU A 94 4.69 12.63 5.86
C LEU A 94 3.44 13.04 6.64
N THR A 95 2.26 12.68 6.15
CA THR A 95 0.99 13.04 6.81
C THR A 95 0.79 12.31 8.13
N VAL A 96 1.10 11.01 8.20
CA VAL A 96 0.75 10.19 9.37
C VAL A 96 1.87 10.13 10.41
N GLY A 97 3.14 10.03 10.00
CA GLY A 97 4.30 9.99 10.90
C GLY A 97 4.39 8.80 11.87
N ARG A 98 3.41 7.89 11.91
CA ARG A 98 3.40 6.73 12.81
C ARG A 98 4.34 5.63 12.33
N MET A 99 5.24 5.19 13.21
CA MET A 99 6.22 4.14 12.92
C MET A 99 5.64 2.83 12.39
N LYS A 100 4.41 2.47 12.80
CA LYS A 100 3.66 1.31 12.28
C LYS A 100 3.58 1.34 10.75
N TYR A 101 3.47 2.52 10.14
CA TYR A 101 3.35 2.70 8.71
C TYR A 101 4.65 3.18 8.05
N CYS A 102 5.33 4.14 8.68
CA CYS A 102 6.54 4.73 8.11
C CYS A 102 7.64 3.69 7.90
N LYS A 103 7.89 2.83 8.89
CA LYS A 103 8.97 1.83 8.81
C LYS A 103 8.80 0.84 7.64
N PRO A 104 7.65 0.16 7.47
CA PRO A 104 7.47 -0.75 6.34
C PRO A 104 7.45 -0.02 4.99
N ILE A 105 6.84 1.17 4.88
CA ILE A 105 6.82 1.92 3.62
C ILE A 105 8.24 2.34 3.20
N TYR A 106 9.01 2.97 4.09
CA TYR A 106 10.38 3.37 3.77
C TYR A 106 11.26 2.18 3.44
N ARG A 107 11.10 1.05 4.14
CA ARG A 107 11.80 -0.19 3.81
C ARG A 107 11.52 -0.64 2.38
N SER A 108 10.25 -0.70 1.98
CA SER A 108 9.90 -1.10 0.60
C SER A 108 10.41 -0.11 -0.45
N LEU A 109 10.33 1.20 -0.16
CA LEU A 109 10.83 2.24 -1.07
C LEU A 109 12.35 2.20 -1.24
N PHE A 110 13.12 2.01 -0.15
CA PHE A 110 14.58 1.96 -0.22
C PHE A 110 15.11 0.69 -0.89
N ASN A 111 14.35 -0.40 -0.81
CA ASN A 111 14.65 -1.67 -1.47
C ASN A 111 14.23 -1.69 -2.94
N TRP A 112 13.56 -0.65 -3.43
CA TRP A 112 13.12 -0.55 -4.82
C TRP A 112 13.92 0.53 -5.56
N GLU A 113 14.76 0.10 -6.49
CA GLU A 113 15.69 0.97 -7.22
C GLU A 113 15.02 2.21 -7.84
N ALA A 114 13.85 2.06 -8.47
CA ALA A 114 13.13 3.17 -9.08
C ALA A 114 12.58 4.19 -8.06
N ALA A 115 12.31 3.76 -6.83
CA ALA A 115 11.74 4.61 -5.78
C ALA A 115 12.78 5.16 -4.80
N ARG A 116 13.94 4.51 -4.71
CA ARG A 116 14.99 4.82 -3.73
C ARG A 116 15.47 6.27 -3.81
N PRO A 117 15.79 6.87 -4.99
CA PRO A 117 16.26 8.25 -5.05
C PRO A 117 15.25 9.24 -4.47
N SER A 118 13.97 9.13 -4.86
CA SER A 118 12.90 10.00 -4.36
C SER A 118 12.65 9.82 -2.86
N ALA A 119 12.72 8.59 -2.38
CA ALA A 119 12.54 8.29 -0.96
C ALA A 119 13.69 8.81 -0.09
N VAL A 120 14.93 8.68 -0.56
CA VAL A 120 16.12 9.23 0.12
C VAL A 120 16.04 10.75 0.18
N GLN A 121 15.76 11.39 -0.96
CA GLN A 121 15.65 12.85 -1.06
C GLN A 121 14.60 13.38 -0.07
N GLN A 122 13.38 12.82 -0.10
CA GLN A 122 12.32 13.28 0.79
C GLN A 122 12.64 13.00 2.26
N PHE A 123 13.25 11.85 2.57
CA PHE A 123 13.66 11.54 3.94
C PHE A 123 14.66 12.56 4.47
N GLU A 124 15.73 12.87 3.73
CA GLU A 124 16.74 13.83 4.18
C GLU A 124 16.16 15.25 4.31
N SER A 125 15.31 15.67 3.36
CA SER A 125 14.64 16.98 3.44
C SER A 125 13.73 17.11 4.66
N ASN A 126 13.04 16.03 5.06
CA ASN A 126 12.11 16.06 6.18
C ASN A 126 12.71 15.57 7.51
N ARG A 127 13.95 15.06 7.51
CA ARG A 127 14.59 14.41 8.66
C ARG A 127 14.56 15.26 9.93
N LYS A 128 14.71 16.58 9.79
CA LYS A 128 14.70 17.54 10.91
C LYS A 128 13.32 17.70 11.57
N ASN A 129 12.25 17.45 10.82
CA ASN A 129 10.87 17.58 11.30
C ASN A 129 10.33 16.27 11.87
N MET A 130 11.04 15.15 11.67
CA MET A 130 10.66 13.85 12.21
C MET A 130 11.06 13.73 13.68
N HIS A 131 10.29 12.97 14.45
CA HIS A 131 10.70 12.60 15.81
C HIS A 131 12.08 11.92 15.79
N PRO A 132 13.04 12.28 16.68
CA PRO A 132 14.43 11.81 16.60
C PRO A 132 14.58 10.28 16.54
N ILE A 133 13.73 9.55 17.29
CA ILE A 133 13.72 8.08 17.28
C ILE A 133 13.28 7.56 15.90
N THR A 134 12.24 8.13 15.30
CA THR A 134 11.76 7.77 13.96
C THR A 134 12.86 8.01 12.93
N ALA A 135 13.47 9.20 12.93
CA ALA A 135 14.56 9.54 12.03
C ALA A 135 15.74 8.56 12.17
N CYS A 136 16.13 8.20 13.40
CA CYS A 136 17.19 7.24 13.66
C CYS A 136 16.86 5.85 13.09
N VAL A 137 15.63 5.35 13.29
CA VAL A 137 15.22 4.04 12.78
C VAL A 137 15.16 4.02 11.26
N ILE A 138 14.61 5.07 10.62
CA ILE A 138 14.53 5.13 9.15
C ILE A 138 15.93 5.31 8.54
N ALA A 139 16.80 6.13 9.13
CA ALA A 139 18.18 6.26 8.67
C ALA A 139 18.96 4.93 8.71
N LYS A 140 18.66 4.04 9.67
CA LYS A 140 19.24 2.69 9.71
C LYS A 140 18.76 1.79 8.57
N LEU A 141 17.63 2.08 7.94
CA LEU A 141 17.12 1.33 6.77
C LEU A 141 17.79 1.75 5.45
N LEU A 142 18.49 2.88 5.43
CA LEU A 142 19.21 3.37 4.24
C LEU A 142 20.55 2.66 4.00
N LYS A 143 21.10 2.07 5.06
CA LYS A 143 22.33 1.27 5.03
C LYS A 143 22.08 -0.05 4.34
#